data_AF-A0A0N7F4U0-F1
#
_entry.id   AF-A0A0N7F4U0-F1
#
_cell.length_a   1.000
_cell.length_b   1.000
_cell.length_c   1.000
_cell.angle_alpha   90.00
_cell.angle_beta   90.00
_cell.angle_gamma   90.00
#
_symmetry.space_group_name_H-M   'P 1'
#
loop_
_entity.id
_entity.type
_entity.pdbx_description
1 polymer ?
#
loop_
_entity_poly.entity_id
_entity_poly.type
_entity_poly.pdbx_seq_one_letter_code
_entity_poly.pdbx_strand_id
1 'polypeptide(L)'
;MARAITRGELHRVRRVNQVSGWRYSPNEHGRRPCACPVCLPRGAFKAADIRARYGDPPMPTKPELVAQMTAATTPDEIGEALWSLAARNRGDAKDLVYLLTHSDPSVRAELANTLVAYRDRQAIELCGS
;
A
#
# COMPACT_ATOMS: atom_id res chain seq x y z
N MET A 1 43.08 8.65 13.81
CA MET A 1 42.30 7.59 14.50
C MET A 1 41.37 8.26 15.52
N ALA A 2 40.12 7.82 15.63
CA ALA A 2 39.16 8.38 16.59
C ALA A 2 39.41 7.84 18.01
N ARG A 3 39.35 8.71 19.04
CA ARG A 3 39.51 8.35 20.46
C ARG A 3 38.29 7.58 20.96
N ALA A 4 38.51 6.53 21.75
CA ALA A 4 37.45 5.78 22.40
C ALA A 4 36.76 6.62 23.49
N ILE A 5 35.43 6.59 23.52
CA ILE A 5 34.60 7.28 24.52
C ILE A 5 34.19 6.26 25.59
N THR A 6 34.40 6.60 26.86
CA THR A 6 34.08 5.76 28.02
C THR A 6 32.67 6.04 28.55
N ARG A 7 32.10 5.10 29.33
CA ARG A 7 30.73 5.23 29.86
C ARG A 7 30.53 6.48 30.74
N GLY A 8 31.57 6.92 31.44
CA GLY A 8 31.53 8.12 32.30
C GLY A 8 31.48 9.44 31.52
N GLU A 9 31.83 9.43 30.23
CA GLU A 9 31.80 10.60 29.35
C GLU A 9 30.42 10.78 28.68
N LEU A 10 29.50 9.84 28.86
CA LEU A 10 28.13 9.94 28.36
C LEU A 10 27.31 10.86 29.27
N HIS A 11 27.23 12.14 28.90
CA HIS A 11 26.42 13.12 29.64
C HIS A 11 24.92 12.85 29.59
N ARG A 12 24.39 12.41 28.44
CA ARG A 12 22.95 12.17 28.27
C ARG A 12 22.66 11.33 27.03
N VAL A 13 21.80 10.32 27.18
CA VAL A 13 21.21 9.58 26.06
C VAL A 13 19.79 10.11 25.85
N ARG A 14 19.50 10.65 24.66
CA ARG A 14 18.14 11.06 24.28
C ARG A 14 17.56 10.04 23.32
N ARG A 15 16.34 9.57 23.58
CA ARG A 15 15.56 8.85 22.57
C ARG A 15 15.15 9.85 21.50
N VAL A 16 15.61 9.62 20.27
CA VAL A 16 15.20 10.45 19.13
C VAL A 16 13.78 10.03 18.74
N ASN A 17 12.91 11.00 18.47
CA ASN A 17 11.54 10.73 17.99
C ASN A 17 11.50 10.33 16.51
N GLN A 18 12.60 9.78 15.99
CA GLN A 18 12.71 9.39 14.59
C GLN A 18 11.93 8.10 14.42
N VAL A 19 10.73 8.19 13.84
CA VAL A 19 10.19 7.09 13.05
C VAL A 19 11.25 6.84 11.98
N SER A 20 12.00 5.75 12.13
CA SER A 20 12.98 5.32 11.14
C SER A 20 12.22 4.98 9.86
N GLY A 21 11.94 5.98 9.02
CA GLY A 21 11.46 5.73 7.68
C GLY A 21 12.49 4.87 6.95
N TRP A 22 12.09 4.21 5.87
CA TRP A 22 12.91 3.32 5.04
C TRP A 22 14.35 3.82 4.82
N ARG A 23 14.56 5.14 4.74
CA ARG A 23 15.85 5.85 4.66
C ARG A 23 16.91 5.44 5.69
N TYR A 24 16.52 5.00 6.88
CA TYR A 24 17.43 4.57 7.94
C TYR A 24 17.38 3.05 8.17
N SER A 25 16.69 2.32 7.29
CA SER A 25 16.69 0.85 7.30
C SER A 25 18.11 0.34 7.06
N PRO A 26 18.58 -0.68 7.82
CA PRO A 26 19.86 -1.30 7.57
C PRO A 26 19.93 -1.78 6.11
N ASN A 27 21.05 -1.49 5.42
CA ASN A 27 21.29 -1.81 4.01
C ASN A 27 20.45 -1.04 2.97
N GLU A 28 19.80 0.06 3.36
CA GLU A 28 19.08 0.91 2.40
C GLU A 28 20.02 1.78 1.54
N HIS A 29 21.14 2.20 2.13
CA HIS A 29 22.12 3.03 1.44
C HIS A 29 22.77 2.27 0.28
N GLY A 30 22.54 2.74 -0.95
CA GLY A 30 23.05 2.14 -2.19
C GLY A 30 22.01 1.37 -3.00
N ARG A 31 20.82 1.10 -2.44
CA ARG A 31 19.70 0.53 -3.19
C ARG A 31 18.89 1.61 -3.89
N ARG A 32 18.33 1.29 -5.06
CA ARG A 32 17.39 2.17 -5.77
C ARG A 32 16.14 2.33 -4.91
N PRO A 33 15.77 3.57 -4.50
CA PRO A 33 14.53 3.80 -3.77
C PRO A 33 13.32 3.45 -4.64
N CYS A 34 12.34 2.75 -4.07
CA CYS A 34 11.05 2.55 -4.73
C CYS A 34 10.25 3.85 -4.71
N ALA A 35 9.82 4.30 -5.88
CA ALA A 35 9.07 5.55 -6.04
C ALA A 35 7.54 5.38 -5.87
N CYS A 36 7.05 4.16 -5.63
CA CYS A 36 5.62 3.90 -5.55
C CYS A 36 4.95 4.68 -4.41
N PRO A 37 3.65 5.00 -4.51
CA PRO A 37 2.94 5.74 -3.46
C PRO A 37 2.96 5.10 -2.06
N VAL A 38 3.18 3.78 -1.99
CA VAL A 38 3.26 3.01 -0.74
C VAL A 38 4.62 3.22 -0.05
N CYS A 39 5.72 3.00 -0.77
CA CYS A 39 7.08 3.18 -0.24
C CYS A 39 7.45 4.67 -0.08
N LEU A 40 6.89 5.52 -0.93
CA LEU A 40 7.15 6.95 -0.99
C LEU A 40 5.81 7.72 -0.93
N PRO A 41 5.25 7.95 0.27
CA PRO A 41 3.99 8.66 0.42
C PRO A 41 4.10 10.13 -0.01
N ARG A 42 2.95 10.78 -0.26
CA ARG A 42 2.91 12.21 -0.58
C ARG A 42 3.47 13.03 0.58
N GLY A 43 4.32 14.01 0.28
CA GLY A 43 5.02 14.81 1.28
C GLY A 43 6.26 14.15 1.90
N ALA A 44 6.59 12.91 1.50
CA ALA A 44 7.85 12.30 1.93
C ALA A 44 9.07 13.06 1.41
N PHE A 45 10.17 12.97 2.16
CA PHE A 45 11.42 13.66 1.82
C PHE A 45 11.89 13.30 0.42
N LYS A 46 12.18 14.32 -0.40
CA LYS A 46 12.61 14.18 -1.81
C LYS A 46 11.67 13.33 -2.67
N ALA A 47 10.39 13.21 -2.32
CA ALA A 47 9.46 12.39 -3.08
C ALA A 47 9.33 12.84 -4.54
N ALA A 48 9.32 14.15 -4.79
CA ALA A 48 9.30 14.68 -6.16
C ALA A 48 10.56 14.28 -6.95
N ASP A 49 11.76 14.49 -6.39
CA ASP A 49 13.03 14.15 -7.03
C ASP A 49 13.16 12.65 -7.31
N ILE A 50 12.74 11.81 -6.37
CA ILE A 50 12.79 10.34 -6.49
C ILE A 50 11.84 9.88 -7.61
N ARG A 51 10.61 10.40 -7.67
CA ARG A 51 9.66 10.07 -8.76
C ARG A 51 10.15 10.55 -10.11
N ALA A 52 10.71 11.76 -10.18
CA ALA A 52 11.27 12.30 -11.42
C ALA A 52 12.44 11.44 -11.93
N ARG A 53 13.28 10.92 -11.04
CA ARG A 53 14.47 10.13 -11.41
C ARG A 53 14.15 8.67 -11.75
N TYR A 54 13.23 8.05 -11.03
CA TYR A 54 12.99 6.60 -11.13
C TYR A 54 11.65 6.23 -11.78
N GLY A 55 10.80 7.21 -12.06
CA GLY A 55 9.42 7.01 -12.51
C GLY A 55 8.52 6.47 -11.41
N ASP A 56 7.23 6.81 -11.46
CA ASP A 56 6.25 6.00 -10.73
C ASP A 56 6.17 4.63 -11.42
N PRO A 57 6.24 3.50 -10.70
CA PRO A 57 5.92 2.23 -11.30
C PRO A 57 4.51 2.30 -11.91
N PRO A 58 4.29 1.73 -13.10
CA PRO A 58 2.97 1.76 -13.72
C PRO A 58 1.98 1.11 -12.76
N MET A 59 1.06 1.93 -12.24
CA MET A 59 -0.02 1.44 -11.41
C MET A 59 -1.04 0.79 -12.35
N PRO A 60 -1.34 -0.52 -12.21
CA PRO A 60 -2.34 -1.17 -13.06
C PRO A 60 -3.64 -0.38 -12.98
N THR A 61 -4.31 -0.13 -14.09
CA THR A 61 -5.59 0.56 -14.25
C THR A 61 -6.75 -0.26 -13.67
N LYS A 62 -7.93 0.33 -13.46
CA LYS A 62 -9.11 -0.41 -12.98
C LYS A 62 -9.43 -1.62 -13.89
N PRO A 63 -9.48 -1.47 -15.23
CA PRO A 63 -9.72 -2.62 -16.12
C PRO A 63 -8.66 -3.72 -15.98
N GLU A 64 -7.39 -3.34 -15.80
CA GLU A 64 -6.30 -4.31 -15.59
C GLU A 64 -6.45 -5.04 -14.25
N LEU A 65 -6.84 -4.35 -13.18
CA LEU A 65 -7.13 -4.98 -11.88
C LEU A 65 -8.34 -5.93 -11.96
N VAL A 66 -9.40 -5.54 -12.69
CA VAL A 66 -10.55 -6.41 -12.94
C VAL A 66 -10.13 -7.65 -13.74
N ALA A 67 -9.30 -7.48 -14.77
CA ALA A 67 -8.74 -8.61 -15.52
C ALA A 67 -7.87 -9.52 -14.66
N GLN A 68 -7.07 -8.96 -13.73
CA GLN A 68 -6.27 -9.73 -12.77
C GLN A 68 -7.16 -10.54 -11.83
N MET A 69 -8.25 -9.97 -11.29
CA MET A 69 -9.20 -10.71 -10.44
C MET A 69 -9.88 -11.85 -11.21
N THR A 70 -10.24 -11.63 -12.47
CA THR A 70 -10.85 -12.66 -13.32
C THR A 70 -9.87 -13.78 -13.69
N ALA A 71 -8.59 -13.45 -13.85
CA ALA A 71 -7.53 -14.40 -14.19
C ALA A 71 -6.90 -15.08 -12.96
N ALA A 72 -7.20 -14.58 -11.75
CA ALA A 72 -6.63 -15.08 -10.51
C ALA A 72 -6.98 -16.55 -10.30
N THR A 73 -5.98 -17.31 -9.87
CA THR A 73 -6.11 -18.74 -9.56
C THR A 73 -6.21 -18.98 -8.07
N THR A 74 -5.87 -17.98 -7.26
CA THR A 74 -5.88 -18.06 -5.80
C THR A 74 -6.71 -16.93 -5.16
N PRO A 75 -7.29 -17.17 -3.97
CA PRO A 75 -7.95 -16.12 -3.19
C PRO A 75 -7.03 -14.93 -2.86
N ASP A 76 -5.74 -15.19 -2.61
CA ASP A 76 -4.76 -14.16 -2.26
C ASP A 76 -4.51 -13.20 -3.43
N GLU A 77 -4.43 -13.71 -4.66
CA GLU A 77 -4.31 -12.89 -5.88
C GLU A 77 -5.52 -11.96 -6.08
N ILE A 78 -6.72 -12.45 -5.74
CA ILE A 78 -7.94 -11.62 -5.75
C ILE A 78 -7.86 -10.54 -4.67
N GLY A 79 -7.41 -10.90 -3.46
CA GLY A 79 -7.21 -9.97 -2.35
C GLY A 79 -6.24 -8.84 -2.66
N GLU A 80 -5.08 -9.14 -3.26
CA GLU A 80 -4.08 -8.14 -3.67
C GLU A 80 -4.61 -7.16 -4.71
N ALA A 81 -5.39 -7.67 -5.67
CA ALA A 81 -6.03 -6.83 -6.68
C ALA A 81 -7.14 -5.95 -6.08
N LEU A 82 -7.95 -6.48 -5.16
CA LEU A 82 -8.97 -5.73 -4.39
C LEU A 82 -8.33 -4.63 -3.53
N TRP A 83 -7.24 -4.93 -2.83
CA TRP A 83 -6.50 -3.94 -2.03
C TRP A 83 -5.95 -2.80 -2.90
N SER A 84 -5.37 -3.15 -4.05
CA SER A 84 -4.87 -2.18 -5.03
C SER A 84 -6.00 -1.32 -5.62
N LEU A 85 -7.19 -1.90 -5.76
CA LEU A 85 -8.39 -1.21 -6.23
C LEU A 85 -8.93 -0.25 -5.16
N ALA A 86 -9.05 -0.69 -3.90
CA ALA A 86 -9.55 0.08 -2.76
C ALA A 86 -8.76 1.38 -2.52
N ALA A 87 -7.44 1.36 -2.78
CA ALA A 87 -6.57 2.54 -2.69
C ALA A 87 -6.98 3.67 -3.67
N ARG A 88 -7.82 3.38 -4.66
CA ARG A 88 -8.29 4.31 -5.69
C ARG A 88 -9.74 4.67 -5.37
N ASN A 89 -9.87 5.60 -4.43
CA ASN A 89 -11.08 6.12 -3.75
C ASN A 89 -12.39 6.39 -4.56
N ARG A 90 -12.53 6.02 -5.84
CA ARG A 90 -13.72 6.26 -6.69
C ARG A 90 -13.84 5.23 -7.84
N GLY A 91 -15.00 4.61 -7.97
CA GLY A 91 -15.39 3.84 -9.17
C GLY A 91 -16.74 3.15 -9.04
N ASP A 92 -17.33 2.76 -10.17
CA ASP A 92 -18.54 1.92 -10.20
C ASP A 92 -18.20 0.49 -9.74
N ALA A 93 -18.98 -0.06 -8.80
CA ALA A 93 -18.77 -1.39 -8.23
C ALA A 93 -19.40 -2.54 -9.03
N LYS A 94 -20.11 -2.27 -10.14
CA LYS A 94 -20.76 -3.32 -10.97
C LYS A 94 -19.81 -4.44 -11.40
N ASP A 95 -18.56 -4.09 -11.70
CA ASP A 95 -17.55 -5.06 -12.12
C ASP A 95 -17.16 -6.06 -11.00
N LEU A 96 -17.58 -5.82 -9.76
CA LEU A 96 -17.25 -6.63 -8.59
C LEU A 96 -18.41 -7.51 -8.10
N VAL A 97 -19.61 -7.38 -8.70
CA VAL A 97 -20.83 -8.08 -8.25
C VAL A 97 -20.65 -9.60 -8.26
N TYR A 98 -19.89 -10.13 -9.21
CA TYR A 98 -19.63 -11.57 -9.30
C TYR A 98 -18.84 -12.12 -8.10
N LEU A 99 -18.11 -11.27 -7.36
CA LEU A 99 -17.36 -11.67 -6.18
C LEU A 99 -18.24 -11.84 -4.93
N LEU A 100 -19.50 -11.36 -4.95
CA LEU A 100 -20.44 -11.55 -3.84
C LEU A 100 -20.77 -13.03 -3.61
N THR A 101 -20.79 -13.83 -4.67
CA THR A 101 -21.07 -15.27 -4.64
C THR A 101 -19.81 -16.13 -4.63
N HIS A 102 -18.63 -15.52 -4.50
CA HIS A 102 -17.37 -16.25 -4.48
C HIS A 102 -17.36 -17.27 -3.34
N SER A 103 -16.88 -18.50 -3.59
CA SER A 103 -16.92 -19.60 -2.61
C SER A 103 -16.10 -19.29 -1.36
N ASP A 104 -14.97 -18.61 -1.52
CA ASP A 104 -14.06 -18.26 -0.43
C ASP A 104 -14.59 -17.09 0.43
N PRO A 105 -14.74 -17.27 1.76
CA PRO A 105 -15.17 -16.20 2.68
C PRO A 105 -14.18 -15.04 2.82
N SER A 106 -12.87 -15.26 2.65
CA SER A 106 -11.86 -14.20 2.73
C SER A 106 -12.01 -13.19 1.58
N VAL A 107 -12.28 -13.68 0.38
CA VAL A 107 -12.56 -12.85 -0.80
C VAL A 107 -13.81 -11.99 -0.59
N ARG A 108 -14.87 -12.56 0.00
CA ARG A 108 -16.09 -11.80 0.35
C ARG A 108 -15.82 -10.72 1.40
N ALA A 109 -14.96 -11.00 2.38
CA ALA A 109 -14.57 -10.02 3.40
C ALA A 109 -13.72 -8.88 2.82
N GLU A 110 -12.75 -9.19 1.96
CA GLU A 110 -11.94 -8.18 1.26
C GLU A 110 -12.78 -7.32 0.31
N LEU A 111 -13.77 -7.94 -0.36
CA LEU A 111 -14.73 -7.20 -1.16
C LEU A 111 -15.50 -6.18 -0.30
N ALA A 112 -16.00 -6.59 0.87
CA ALA A 112 -16.71 -5.67 1.77
C ALA A 112 -15.82 -4.49 2.20
N ASN A 113 -14.55 -4.73 2.55
CA ASN A 113 -13.59 -3.67 2.87
C ASN A 113 -13.37 -2.71 1.68
N THR A 114 -13.23 -3.26 0.48
CA THR A 114 -13.05 -2.48 -0.76
C THR A 114 -14.27 -1.60 -1.05
N LEU A 115 -15.47 -2.14 -0.87
CA LEU A 115 -16.75 -1.45 -1.06
C LEU A 115 -16.93 -0.28 -0.08
N VAL A 116 -16.50 -0.43 1.18
CA VAL A 116 -16.48 0.66 2.17
C VAL A 116 -15.57 1.81 1.71
N ALA A 117 -14.40 1.50 1.14
CA ALA A 117 -13.48 2.51 0.61
C ALA A 117 -14.06 3.27 -0.61
N TYR A 118 -14.87 2.61 -1.43
CA TYR A 118 -15.48 3.19 -2.63
C TYR A 118 -16.58 4.21 -2.33
N ARG A 119 -17.15 4.20 -1.12
CA ARG A 119 -18.26 5.08 -0.70
C ARG A 119 -19.46 5.07 -1.66
N ASP A 120 -19.64 3.98 -2.41
CA ASP A 120 -20.79 3.82 -3.30
C ASP A 120 -22.02 3.47 -2.47
N ARG A 121 -23.13 4.17 -2.74
CA ARG A 121 -24.40 3.99 -2.02
C ARG A 121 -25.00 2.60 -2.27
N GLN A 122 -24.79 2.01 -3.45
CA GLN A 122 -25.22 0.64 -3.77
C GLN A 122 -24.37 -0.42 -3.03
N ALA A 123 -23.09 -0.11 -2.79
CA ALA A 123 -22.18 -0.98 -2.07
C ALA A 123 -22.46 -1.02 -0.55
N ILE A 124 -22.94 0.10 0.00
CA ILE A 124 -23.43 0.19 1.38
C ILE A 124 -24.71 -0.63 1.56
N GLU A 125 -25.63 -0.61 0.59
CA GLU A 125 -26.86 -1.44 0.63
C GLU A 125 -26.55 -2.94 0.58
N LEU A 126 -25.53 -3.36 -0.18
CA LEU A 126 -25.13 -4.77 -0.30
C LEU A 126 -24.48 -5.35 0.97
N CYS A 127 -23.90 -4.51 1.85
CA CYS A 127 -23.30 -4.95 3.11
C CYS A 127 -24.25 -4.83 4.32
N GLY A 128 -25.42 -4.21 4.15
CA GLY A 128 -26.35 -3.85 5.22
C GLY A 128 -27.55 -4.79 5.41
N SER A 129 -27.49 -6.02 4.90
CA SER A 129 -28.56 -7.04 5.02
C SER A 129 -28.15 -8.19 5.93
#